data_AF-A0A8C6AYE9-F1
#
_entry.id   AF-A0A8C6AYE9-F1
#
_cell.length_a   1.000
_cell.length_b   1.000
_cell.length_c   1.000
_cell.angle_alpha   90.00
_cell.angle_beta   90.00
_cell.angle_gamma   90.00
#
_symmetry.space_group_name_H-M   'P 1'
#
loop_
_entity.id
_entity.type
_entity.pdbx_description
1 polymer ?
#
loop_
_entity_poly.entity_id
_entity_poly.type
_entity_poly.pdbx_seq_one_letter_code
_entity_poly.pdbx_strand_id
1 'polypeptide(L)'
;MCRGGHVFVPAETWRRWHRRVNIMQKRYAISLVVSKGHRVEEVPEFPLVAEDKVEGFKKTKQAVLLLKKLKAWNGIRKVYASRRMRAGKSKMRNGHRIQCRRPCVVCNERIIKAFRNIPGITLPNVSKPNLLKLAPGGHVLRSCVWTESAFRKSDELYGTWRKAAPLKSSYRASLVAYNLPMHKMLSTDLSRILKSPEIQRALRAPREKIHHRLNPYAKTMRRNAILLQAKNHKIRMDRAAAALEAKSDEKGLPGKTPVVGKKGKKAVGIKKQKKPLVGKKAAVTKKPAVEKEPAEKEPTTEEKKAAA
;
A
#
# COMPACT_ATOMS: atom_id res chain seq x y z
N MET A 1 33.99 8.32 -29.10
CA MET A 1 32.94 9.25 -28.61
C MET A 1 33.60 10.59 -28.35
N CYS A 2 33.20 11.65 -29.05
CA CYS A 2 33.85 12.97 -28.96
C CYS A 2 33.05 13.91 -28.06
N ARG A 3 33.73 14.69 -27.20
CA ARG A 3 33.10 15.75 -26.41
C ARG A 3 32.61 16.85 -27.36
N GLY A 4 31.33 17.23 -27.26
CA GLY A 4 30.70 18.22 -28.14
C GLY A 4 30.22 17.67 -29.50
N GLY A 5 30.38 16.38 -29.76
CA GLY A 5 29.83 15.74 -30.96
C GLY A 5 28.32 15.48 -30.88
N HIS A 6 27.73 15.00 -31.98
CA HIS A 6 26.32 14.62 -32.01
C HIS A 6 26.03 13.44 -31.06
N VAL A 7 24.79 13.38 -30.56
CA VAL A 7 24.33 12.30 -29.67
C VAL A 7 24.00 11.06 -30.51
N PHE A 8 24.39 9.88 -30.04
CA PHE A 8 23.99 8.61 -30.66
C PHE A 8 22.46 8.48 -30.70
N VAL A 9 21.91 8.33 -31.91
CA VAL A 9 20.48 8.31 -32.21
C VAL A 9 19.76 9.58 -31.72
N PRO A 10 19.83 10.67 -32.50
CA PRO A 10 19.16 11.92 -32.15
C PRO A 10 17.65 11.71 -32.01
N ALA A 11 17.02 12.50 -31.13
CA ALA A 11 15.59 12.41 -30.89
C ALA A 11 14.82 13.07 -32.04
N GLU A 12 14.20 12.24 -32.88
CA GLU A 12 13.42 12.71 -34.02
C GLU A 12 12.01 13.18 -33.63
N THR A 13 11.49 14.13 -34.41
CA THR A 13 10.15 14.70 -34.22
C THR A 13 9.03 13.68 -34.49
N TRP A 14 9.22 12.79 -35.47
CA TRP A 14 8.24 11.78 -35.90
C TRP A 14 8.16 10.53 -35.00
N ARG A 15 8.73 10.57 -33.79
CA ARG A 15 8.52 9.51 -32.79
C ARG A 15 7.01 9.31 -32.58
N ARG A 16 6.58 8.04 -32.45
CA ARG A 16 5.16 7.71 -32.20
C ARG A 16 4.74 8.04 -30.76
N TRP A 17 4.43 9.31 -30.50
CA TRP A 17 4.03 9.83 -29.17
C TRP A 17 2.62 9.40 -28.75
N HIS A 18 1.65 9.49 -29.68
CA HIS A 18 0.24 9.24 -29.37
C HIS A 18 -0.14 7.77 -29.54
N ARG A 19 -0.99 7.27 -28.65
CA ARG A 19 -1.54 5.91 -28.68
C ARG A 19 -3.06 5.95 -28.80
N ARG A 20 -3.58 5.32 -29.85
CA ARG A 20 -5.03 5.14 -30.04
C ARG A 20 -5.50 3.96 -29.19
N VAL A 21 -6.61 4.14 -28.50
CA VAL A 21 -7.30 3.10 -27.72
C VAL A 21 -8.71 2.95 -28.27
N ASN A 22 -9.23 1.72 -28.31
CA ASN A 22 -10.57 1.43 -28.80
C ASN A 22 -11.63 2.16 -27.96
N ILE A 23 -12.67 2.68 -28.61
CA ILE A 23 -13.77 3.38 -27.96
C ILE A 23 -14.47 2.49 -26.94
N MET A 24 -14.68 1.20 -27.26
CA MET A 24 -15.30 0.26 -26.33
C MET A 24 -14.48 0.05 -25.06
N GLN A 25 -13.15 -0.05 -25.19
CA GLN A 25 -12.24 -0.15 -24.03
C GLN A 25 -12.26 1.13 -23.19
N LYS A 26 -12.30 2.31 -23.83
CA LYS A 26 -12.44 3.59 -23.12
C LYS A 26 -13.76 3.65 -22.35
N ARG A 27 -14.87 3.23 -22.98
CA ARG A 27 -16.20 3.20 -22.34
C ARG A 27 -16.25 2.21 -21.17
N TYR A 28 -15.69 1.01 -21.34
CA TYR A 28 -15.53 -0.01 -20.29
C TYR A 28 -14.76 0.52 -19.06
N ALA A 29 -13.64 1.22 -19.30
CA ALA A 29 -12.84 1.77 -18.21
C ALA A 29 -13.62 2.84 -17.42
N ILE A 30 -14.40 3.68 -18.11
CA ILE A 30 -15.18 4.73 -17.46
C ILE A 30 -16.33 4.15 -16.65
N SER A 31 -17.05 3.13 -17.16
CA SER A 31 -18.16 2.52 -16.43
C SER A 31 -17.70 1.91 -15.11
N LEU A 32 -16.54 1.24 -15.07
CA LEU A 32 -16.00 0.66 -13.84
C LEU A 32 -15.64 1.67 -12.75
N VAL A 33 -15.12 2.84 -13.15
CA VAL A 33 -14.67 3.88 -12.22
C VAL A 33 -15.86 4.59 -11.57
N VAL A 34 -16.95 4.78 -12.32
CA VAL A 34 -18.18 5.40 -11.78
C VAL A 34 -18.83 4.51 -10.72
N SER A 35 -18.79 3.20 -10.90
CA SER A 35 -19.41 2.23 -9.97
C SER A 35 -18.60 2.01 -8.68
N LYS A 36 -17.33 2.42 -8.63
CA LYS A 36 -16.40 2.12 -7.52
C LYS A 36 -15.87 3.43 -6.92
N GLY A 37 -16.26 3.75 -5.69
CA GLY A 37 -15.82 4.96 -4.98
C GLY A 37 -15.00 4.73 -3.73
N HIS A 38 -14.27 5.78 -3.33
CA HIS A 38 -13.48 5.78 -2.10
C HIS A 38 -14.41 6.04 -0.90
N ARG A 39 -14.44 5.12 0.07
CA ARG A 39 -15.13 5.32 1.35
C ARG A 39 -14.41 6.43 2.13
N VAL A 40 -15.14 7.45 2.54
CA VAL A 40 -14.65 8.49 3.44
C VAL A 40 -15.45 8.31 4.73
N GLU A 41 -14.77 8.12 5.85
CA GLU A 41 -15.35 7.65 7.13
C GLU A 41 -16.52 8.50 7.62
N GLU A 42 -16.48 9.82 7.38
CA GLU A 42 -17.48 10.75 7.88
C GLU A 42 -18.65 11.02 6.91
N VAL A 43 -18.59 10.55 5.66
CA VAL A 43 -19.63 10.84 4.66
C VAL A 43 -20.84 9.94 4.92
N PRO A 44 -22.08 10.49 4.96
CA PRO A 44 -23.27 9.75 5.39
C PRO A 44 -23.61 8.59 4.46
N GLU A 45 -23.55 8.81 3.15
CA GLU A 45 -23.98 7.83 2.14
C GLU A 45 -23.05 7.83 0.93
N PHE A 46 -22.94 6.67 0.27
CA PHE A 46 -22.22 6.53 -0.98
C PHE A 46 -23.09 5.75 -1.99
N PRO A 47 -23.36 6.29 -3.20
CA PRO A 47 -22.81 7.52 -3.81
C PRO A 47 -23.38 8.82 -3.22
N LEU A 48 -22.54 9.86 -3.11
CA LEU A 48 -22.97 11.16 -2.58
C LEU A 48 -23.65 11.99 -3.68
N VAL A 49 -24.96 12.19 -3.56
CA VAL A 49 -25.78 13.00 -4.49
C VAL A 49 -26.26 14.27 -3.78
N ALA A 50 -26.16 15.41 -4.46
CA ALA A 50 -26.60 16.71 -3.97
C ALA A 50 -27.66 17.31 -4.90
N GLU A 51 -28.53 18.15 -4.34
CA GLU A 51 -29.59 18.85 -5.10
C GLU A 51 -29.02 19.70 -6.24
N ASP A 52 -29.80 19.87 -7.31
CA ASP A 52 -29.43 20.67 -8.48
C ASP A 52 -29.25 22.17 -8.18
N LYS A 53 -29.72 22.66 -7.02
CA LYS A 53 -29.45 24.03 -6.53
C LYS A 53 -27.95 24.34 -6.46
N VAL A 54 -27.13 23.31 -6.26
CA VAL A 54 -25.67 23.40 -6.21
C VAL A 54 -25.09 23.92 -7.52
N GLU A 55 -25.72 23.64 -8.67
CA GLU A 55 -25.28 24.16 -9.98
C GLU A 55 -25.43 25.67 -10.13
N GLY A 56 -26.32 26.30 -9.33
CA GLY A 56 -26.54 27.74 -9.30
C GLY A 56 -25.49 28.54 -8.50
N PHE A 57 -24.54 27.87 -7.84
CA PHE A 57 -23.53 28.56 -7.04
C PHE A 57 -22.60 29.42 -7.88
N LYS A 58 -22.54 30.70 -7.55
CA LYS A 58 -21.61 31.68 -8.15
C LYS A 58 -20.39 31.95 -7.28
N LYS A 59 -20.54 31.85 -5.94
CA LYS A 59 -19.49 32.21 -4.97
C LYS A 59 -18.82 30.96 -4.40
N THR A 60 -17.49 31.00 -4.28
CA THR A 60 -16.69 29.93 -3.66
C THR A 60 -17.05 29.69 -2.19
N LYS A 61 -17.48 30.72 -1.46
CA LYS A 61 -17.94 30.60 -0.07
C LYS A 61 -19.10 29.60 0.06
N GLN A 62 -20.06 29.63 -0.86
CA GLN A 62 -21.20 28.70 -0.87
C GLN A 62 -20.73 27.26 -1.12
N ALA A 63 -19.82 27.07 -2.07
CA ALA A 63 -19.22 25.75 -2.36
C ALA A 63 -18.47 25.17 -1.15
N VAL A 64 -17.70 26.00 -0.43
CA VAL A 64 -16.99 25.58 0.79
C VAL A 64 -17.97 25.17 1.88
N LEU A 65 -19.06 25.94 2.09
CA LEU A 65 -20.09 25.62 3.07
C LEU A 65 -20.77 24.29 2.75
N LEU A 66 -21.12 24.06 1.48
CA LEU A 66 -21.68 22.78 1.03
C LEU A 66 -20.75 21.61 1.37
N LEU A 67 -19.47 21.70 1.01
CA LEU A 67 -18.51 20.62 1.22
C LEU A 67 -18.25 20.33 2.71
N LYS A 68 -18.39 21.33 3.58
CA LYS A 68 -18.35 21.15 5.04
C LYS A 68 -19.61 20.43 5.54
N LYS A 69 -20.80 20.85 5.09
CA LYS A 69 -22.08 20.20 5.46
C LYS A 69 -22.13 18.73 5.03
N LEU A 70 -21.62 18.43 3.83
CA LEU A 70 -21.53 17.07 3.29
C LEU A 70 -20.37 16.25 3.89
N LYS A 71 -19.62 16.80 4.85
CA LYS A 71 -18.43 16.18 5.48
C LYS A 71 -17.34 15.74 4.49
N ALA A 72 -17.37 16.25 3.26
CA ALA A 72 -16.35 16.02 2.23
C ALA A 72 -15.10 16.92 2.40
N TRP A 73 -15.13 17.85 3.35
CA TRP A 73 -14.07 18.83 3.61
C TRP A 73 -12.75 18.19 4.08
N ASN A 74 -12.80 17.06 4.79
CA ASN A 74 -11.58 16.36 5.25
C ASN A 74 -10.69 15.92 4.08
N GLY A 75 -11.31 15.52 2.96
CA GLY A 75 -10.58 15.28 1.72
C GLY A 75 -9.79 16.54 1.32
N ILE A 76 -10.45 17.69 1.27
CA ILE A 76 -9.81 18.96 0.87
C ILE A 76 -8.74 19.40 1.88
N ARG A 77 -8.96 19.26 3.18
CA ARG A 77 -7.96 19.56 4.22
C ARG A 77 -6.66 18.78 4.00
N LYS A 78 -6.77 17.50 3.65
CA LYS A 78 -5.61 16.68 3.30
C LYS A 78 -4.93 17.18 2.01
N VAL A 79 -5.63 17.84 1.08
CA VAL A 79 -5.01 18.45 -0.13
C VAL A 79 -4.15 19.62 0.29
N TYR A 80 -4.67 20.51 1.15
CA TYR A 80 -3.91 21.63 1.69
C TYR A 80 -2.62 21.15 2.36
N ALA A 81 -2.71 20.14 3.24
CA ALA A 81 -1.53 19.56 3.91
C ALA A 81 -0.53 18.91 2.95
N SER A 82 -0.99 18.36 1.82
CA SER A 82 -0.14 17.68 0.84
C SER A 82 0.65 18.60 -0.10
N ARG A 83 0.41 19.91 -0.05
CA ARG A 83 1.07 20.87 -0.93
C ARG A 83 2.54 20.97 -0.57
N ARG A 84 3.40 20.63 -1.53
CA ARG A 84 4.85 20.72 -1.37
C ARG A 84 5.54 21.08 -2.69
N MET A 85 6.79 21.51 -2.60
CA MET A 85 7.64 21.73 -3.77
C MET A 85 7.98 20.39 -4.42
N ARG A 86 7.94 20.34 -5.76
CA ARG A 86 8.32 19.15 -6.53
C ARG A 86 9.82 18.93 -6.44
N ALA A 87 10.28 17.71 -6.21
CA ALA A 87 11.71 17.40 -6.24
C ALA A 87 12.29 17.43 -7.68
N GLY A 88 13.55 17.81 -7.81
CA GLY A 88 14.33 17.71 -9.06
C GLY A 88 14.10 18.82 -10.10
N LYS A 89 14.57 18.56 -11.33
CA LYS A 89 14.66 19.51 -12.46
C LYS A 89 13.30 20.01 -12.97
N SER A 90 12.20 19.33 -12.62
CA SER A 90 10.87 19.74 -13.07
C SER A 90 10.43 21.10 -12.51
N LYS A 91 11.07 21.60 -11.44
CA LYS A 91 10.84 22.98 -10.96
C LYS A 91 11.09 23.98 -12.09
N MET A 92 12.24 23.88 -12.76
CA MET A 92 12.64 24.75 -13.88
C MET A 92 11.74 24.63 -15.13
N ARG A 93 10.89 23.60 -15.23
CA ARG A 93 10.01 23.34 -16.39
C ARG A 93 8.55 23.64 -16.07
N ASN A 94 8.29 24.74 -15.36
CA ASN A 94 6.94 25.19 -14.95
C ASN A 94 6.16 24.19 -14.07
N GLY A 95 6.85 23.26 -13.40
CA GLY A 95 6.28 22.20 -12.57
C GLY A 95 6.62 22.32 -11.08
N HIS A 96 6.60 23.53 -10.53
CA HIS A 96 7.15 23.84 -9.19
C HIS A 96 6.46 23.14 -8.02
N ARG A 97 5.12 23.07 -8.03
CA ARG A 97 4.32 22.59 -6.89
C ARG A 97 3.57 21.31 -7.22
N ILE A 98 3.40 20.44 -6.22
CA ILE A 98 2.58 19.23 -6.30
C ILE A 98 1.54 19.24 -5.19
N GLN A 99 0.39 18.64 -5.47
CA GLN A 99 -0.71 18.45 -4.52
C GLN A 99 -1.48 17.19 -4.86
N CYS A 100 -2.10 16.55 -3.86
CA CYS A 100 -3.00 15.44 -4.09
C CYS A 100 -4.28 15.89 -4.84
N ARG A 101 -4.89 14.97 -5.60
CA ARG A 101 -6.21 15.16 -6.22
C ARG A 101 -7.27 14.62 -5.27
N ARG A 102 -8.31 15.40 -4.95
CA ARG A 102 -9.45 14.98 -4.11
C ARG A 102 -10.76 15.59 -4.63
N PRO A 103 -11.88 15.54 -3.88
CA PRO A 103 -13.15 15.04 -4.41
C PRO A 103 -13.51 15.61 -5.79
N CYS A 104 -13.91 14.72 -6.67
CA CYS A 104 -14.40 15.06 -7.99
C CYS A 104 -15.85 15.54 -7.84
N VAL A 105 -16.23 16.69 -8.39
CA VAL A 105 -17.64 17.10 -8.41
C VAL A 105 -18.12 16.94 -9.85
N VAL A 106 -19.01 15.99 -10.06
CA VAL A 106 -19.58 15.65 -11.36
C VAL A 106 -20.86 16.44 -11.55
N CYS A 107 -20.88 17.29 -12.56
CA CYS A 107 -21.96 18.24 -12.84
C CYS A 107 -22.21 18.32 -14.35
N ASN A 108 -23.30 18.97 -14.76
CA ASN A 108 -23.49 19.28 -16.17
C ASN A 108 -22.61 20.47 -16.59
N GLU A 109 -22.93 21.74 -16.32
CA GLU A 109 -22.14 22.84 -16.95
C GLU A 109 -21.94 24.13 -16.12
N ARG A 110 -22.79 24.45 -15.13
CA ARG A 110 -22.84 25.82 -14.57
C ARG A 110 -21.96 26.10 -13.34
N ILE A 111 -21.37 25.07 -12.74
CA ILE A 111 -20.77 25.18 -11.39
C ILE A 111 -19.29 25.59 -11.34
N ILE A 112 -18.65 25.72 -12.51
CA ILE A 112 -17.18 25.79 -12.63
C ILE A 112 -16.59 26.96 -11.84
N LYS A 113 -17.23 28.14 -11.89
CA LYS A 113 -16.71 29.35 -11.26
C LYS A 113 -16.65 29.23 -9.73
N ALA A 114 -17.62 28.55 -9.10
CA ALA A 114 -17.66 28.40 -7.66
C ALA A 114 -16.65 27.38 -7.12
N PHE A 115 -16.31 26.33 -7.88
CA PHE A 115 -15.45 25.25 -7.39
C PHE A 115 -14.01 25.31 -7.91
N ARG A 116 -13.71 26.03 -9.00
CA ARG A 116 -12.37 26.06 -9.62
C ARG A 116 -11.24 26.54 -8.71
N ASN A 117 -11.54 27.41 -7.75
CA ASN A 117 -10.52 28.00 -6.87
C ASN A 117 -10.17 27.10 -5.68
N ILE A 118 -10.99 26.07 -5.40
CA ILE A 118 -10.74 25.14 -4.30
C ILE A 118 -9.72 24.10 -4.77
N PRO A 119 -8.61 23.90 -4.05
CA PRO A 119 -7.56 23.01 -4.52
C PRO A 119 -7.93 21.55 -4.47
N GLY A 120 -7.43 20.81 -5.45
CA GLY A 120 -7.58 19.37 -5.54
C GLY A 120 -8.91 18.92 -6.15
N ILE A 121 -9.94 19.77 -6.17
CA ILE A 121 -11.23 19.50 -6.82
C ILE A 121 -11.04 19.44 -8.34
N THR A 122 -11.75 18.52 -8.99
CA THR A 122 -11.88 18.51 -10.45
C THR A 122 -13.33 18.41 -10.85
N LEU A 123 -13.66 19.08 -11.94
CA LEU A 123 -15.02 19.17 -12.47
C LEU A 123 -15.06 18.49 -13.85
N PRO A 124 -15.39 17.18 -13.93
CA PRO A 124 -15.79 16.55 -15.18
C PRO A 124 -17.26 16.84 -15.47
N ASN A 125 -17.57 17.05 -16.75
CA ASN A 125 -18.95 17.07 -17.24
C ASN A 125 -19.42 15.62 -17.44
N VAL A 126 -20.65 15.33 -17.04
CA VAL A 126 -21.32 14.03 -17.21
C VAL A 126 -21.37 13.58 -18.66
N SER A 127 -21.70 14.49 -19.59
CA SER A 127 -21.76 14.20 -21.03
C SER A 127 -20.39 13.89 -21.63
N LYS A 128 -19.32 14.44 -21.05
CA LYS A 128 -17.93 14.32 -21.53
C LYS A 128 -17.03 13.83 -20.40
N PRO A 129 -17.22 12.59 -19.92
CA PRO A 129 -16.47 12.07 -18.79
C PRO A 129 -15.02 11.82 -19.22
N ASN A 130 -14.08 12.35 -18.44
CA ASN A 130 -12.66 12.17 -18.71
C ASN A 130 -12.07 11.14 -17.74
N LEU A 131 -11.64 10.00 -18.28
CA LEU A 131 -11.01 8.92 -17.52
C LEU A 131 -9.80 9.40 -16.70
N LEU A 132 -9.00 10.32 -17.24
CA LEU A 132 -7.81 10.86 -16.54
C LEU A 132 -8.18 11.68 -15.31
N LYS A 133 -9.38 12.27 -15.30
CA LYS A 133 -9.92 12.96 -14.13
C LYS A 133 -10.56 11.95 -13.20
N LEU A 134 -11.33 10.98 -13.68
CA LEU A 134 -12.02 10.03 -12.80
C LEU A 134 -11.04 9.09 -12.09
N ALA A 135 -10.03 8.58 -12.79
CA ALA A 135 -9.01 7.65 -12.27
C ALA A 135 -7.59 8.23 -12.37
N PRO A 136 -7.23 9.23 -11.54
CA PRO A 136 -5.92 9.84 -11.58
C PRO A 136 -4.84 8.82 -11.21
N GLY A 137 -3.80 8.71 -12.04
CA GLY A 137 -2.71 7.74 -11.84
C GLY A 137 -3.08 6.28 -12.13
N GLY A 138 -4.25 6.02 -12.72
CA GLY A 138 -4.74 4.67 -13.01
C GLY A 138 -5.45 3.99 -11.84
N HIS A 139 -5.67 4.72 -10.73
CA HIS A 139 -6.43 4.20 -9.59
C HIS A 139 -7.93 4.42 -9.79
N VAL A 140 -8.71 3.34 -9.70
CA VAL A 140 -10.15 3.31 -10.02
C VAL A 140 -10.99 4.04 -8.97
N LEU A 141 -10.53 4.12 -7.73
CA LEU A 141 -11.33 4.67 -6.62
C LEU A 141 -11.06 6.16 -6.43
N ARG A 142 -12.04 6.98 -6.80
CA ARG A 142 -12.05 8.42 -6.48
C ARG A 142 -13.36 8.81 -5.83
N SER A 143 -13.29 9.62 -4.77
CA SER A 143 -14.50 10.21 -4.17
C SER A 143 -15.13 11.19 -5.16
N CYS A 144 -16.39 10.93 -5.53
CA CYS A 144 -17.18 11.71 -6.46
C CYS A 144 -18.43 12.24 -5.74
N VAL A 145 -18.72 13.52 -5.91
CA VAL A 145 -19.97 14.18 -5.52
C VAL A 145 -20.77 14.42 -6.79
N TRP A 146 -22.00 13.94 -6.84
CA TRP A 146 -22.88 14.06 -8.00
C TRP A 146 -23.93 15.13 -7.75
N THR A 147 -24.32 15.87 -8.78
CA THR A 147 -25.62 16.57 -8.78
C THR A 147 -26.73 15.60 -9.18
N GLU A 148 -27.96 15.88 -8.76
CA GLU A 148 -29.11 15.02 -9.04
C GLU A 148 -29.33 14.83 -10.56
N SER A 149 -29.35 15.92 -11.32
CA SER A 149 -29.42 15.88 -12.79
C SER A 149 -28.25 15.13 -13.43
N ALA A 150 -27.05 15.23 -12.87
CA ALA A 150 -25.88 14.50 -13.33
C ALA A 150 -26.02 12.98 -13.10
N PHE A 151 -26.60 12.60 -11.97
CA PHE A 151 -26.82 11.21 -11.62
C PHE A 151 -27.88 10.58 -12.53
N ARG A 152 -29.03 11.24 -12.72
CA ARG A 152 -30.10 10.78 -13.62
C ARG A 152 -29.62 10.63 -15.06
N LYS A 153 -28.89 11.62 -15.58
CA LYS A 153 -28.31 11.60 -16.93
C LYS A 153 -27.28 10.50 -17.13
N SER A 154 -26.68 9.98 -16.06
CA SER A 154 -25.72 8.87 -16.18
C SER A 154 -26.43 7.58 -16.61
N ASP A 155 -27.66 7.34 -16.15
CA ASP A 155 -28.47 6.20 -16.60
C ASP A 155 -28.83 6.34 -18.09
N GLU A 156 -29.22 7.53 -18.54
CA GLU A 156 -29.47 7.81 -19.96
C GLU A 156 -28.20 7.66 -20.83
N LEU A 157 -27.02 8.02 -20.29
CA LEU A 157 -25.77 7.94 -21.04
C LEU A 157 -25.25 6.52 -21.17
N TYR A 158 -25.37 5.68 -20.14
CA TYR A 158 -24.75 4.34 -20.12
C TYR A 158 -25.77 3.22 -20.33
N GLY A 159 -27.06 3.48 -20.10
CA GLY A 159 -28.11 2.48 -20.12
C GLY A 159 -28.02 1.52 -18.95
N THR A 160 -28.86 0.48 -19.01
CA THR A 160 -28.83 -0.68 -18.12
C THR A 160 -28.53 -1.93 -18.93
N TRP A 161 -28.26 -3.07 -18.30
CA TRP A 161 -28.08 -4.32 -19.06
C TRP A 161 -29.29 -4.71 -19.93
N ARG A 162 -30.50 -4.27 -19.53
CA ARG A 162 -31.77 -4.50 -20.25
C ARG A 162 -32.05 -3.44 -21.32
N LYS A 163 -31.63 -2.20 -21.10
CA LYS A 163 -31.91 -1.05 -22.00
C LYS A 163 -30.60 -0.45 -22.49
N ALA A 164 -30.36 -0.53 -23.80
CA ALA A 164 -29.17 0.04 -24.40
C ALA A 164 -29.11 1.57 -24.24
N ALA A 165 -27.90 2.14 -24.29
CA ALA A 165 -27.68 3.57 -24.08
C ALA A 165 -28.21 4.42 -25.25
N PRO A 166 -29.24 5.26 -25.06
CA PRO A 166 -29.79 6.11 -26.13
C PRO A 166 -28.75 7.12 -26.65
N LEU A 167 -27.99 7.76 -25.76
CA LEU A 167 -27.09 8.86 -26.10
C LEU A 167 -25.72 8.42 -26.65
N LYS A 168 -25.40 7.12 -26.64
CA LYS A 168 -24.10 6.58 -27.08
C LYS A 168 -24.16 5.81 -28.39
N SER A 169 -25.27 5.93 -29.13
CA SER A 169 -25.38 5.48 -30.51
C SER A 169 -24.27 6.10 -31.35
N SER A 170 -23.55 5.28 -32.13
CA SER A 170 -22.52 5.78 -33.03
C SER A 170 -23.14 6.46 -34.24
N TYR A 171 -22.45 7.49 -34.76
CA TYR A 171 -22.77 8.25 -35.98
C TYR A 171 -22.95 7.41 -37.26
N ARG A 172 -22.74 6.09 -37.19
CA ARG A 172 -22.97 5.12 -38.25
C ARG A 172 -24.14 4.26 -37.80
N ALA A 173 -25.30 4.48 -38.41
CA ALA A 173 -26.58 3.86 -38.08
C ALA A 173 -26.59 2.31 -38.02
N SER A 174 -25.51 1.65 -38.47
CA SER A 174 -25.34 0.20 -38.49
C SER A 174 -24.51 -0.40 -37.34
N LEU A 175 -23.99 0.40 -36.41
CA LEU A 175 -23.15 -0.09 -35.31
C LEU A 175 -23.92 -0.11 -33.98
N VAL A 176 -24.12 -1.34 -33.49
CA VAL A 176 -24.65 -1.78 -32.19
C VAL A 176 -24.66 -0.69 -31.12
N ALA A 177 -25.86 -0.37 -30.62
CA ALA A 177 -26.04 0.52 -29.48
C ALA A 177 -25.14 0.09 -28.30
N TYR A 178 -24.50 1.05 -27.64
CA TYR A 178 -23.65 0.73 -26.50
C TYR A 178 -24.50 0.10 -25.39
N ASN A 179 -24.14 -1.11 -24.98
CA ASN A 179 -24.66 -1.74 -23.78
C ASN A 179 -23.54 -1.91 -22.75
N LEU A 180 -23.92 -2.04 -21.48
CA LEU A 180 -23.02 -2.31 -20.39
C LEU A 180 -22.30 -3.65 -20.60
N PRO A 181 -21.03 -3.76 -20.17
CA PRO A 181 -20.31 -5.01 -20.23
C PRO A 181 -20.99 -6.10 -19.38
N MET A 182 -21.02 -7.33 -19.89
CA MET A 182 -21.47 -8.49 -19.14
C MET A 182 -20.48 -8.82 -18.02
N HIS A 183 -20.98 -9.12 -16.83
CA HIS A 183 -20.17 -9.63 -15.73
C HIS A 183 -19.76 -11.08 -16.04
N LYS A 184 -18.53 -11.47 -15.68
CA LYS A 184 -18.07 -12.87 -15.85
C LYS A 184 -18.66 -13.81 -14.80
N MET A 185 -18.91 -13.29 -13.61
CA MET A 185 -19.52 -14.00 -12.48
C MET A 185 -20.62 -13.11 -11.92
N LEU A 186 -21.80 -13.70 -11.67
CA LEU A 186 -22.94 -13.01 -11.04
C LEU A 186 -22.63 -12.67 -9.58
N SER A 187 -22.22 -13.68 -8.80
CA SER A 187 -21.79 -13.52 -7.41
C SER A 187 -20.26 -13.49 -7.34
N THR A 188 -19.71 -12.44 -6.72
CA THR A 188 -18.27 -12.28 -6.48
C THR A 188 -17.86 -12.66 -5.06
N ASP A 189 -18.83 -12.94 -4.17
CA ASP A 189 -18.55 -13.35 -2.79
C ASP A 189 -18.17 -14.84 -2.77
N LEU A 190 -16.88 -15.08 -3.00
CA LEU A 190 -16.29 -16.40 -2.94
C LEU A 190 -16.45 -17.04 -1.56
N SER A 191 -16.48 -16.25 -0.48
CA SER A 191 -16.60 -16.79 0.87
C SER A 191 -17.97 -17.42 1.09
N ARG A 192 -19.04 -16.77 0.61
CA ARG A 192 -20.39 -17.31 0.63
C ARG A 192 -20.53 -18.51 -0.28
N ILE A 193 -19.96 -18.47 -1.49
CA ILE A 193 -20.00 -19.59 -2.43
C ILE A 193 -19.30 -20.81 -1.81
N LEU A 194 -18.07 -20.66 -1.31
CA LEU A 194 -17.33 -21.77 -0.75
C LEU A 194 -17.98 -22.36 0.51
N LYS A 195 -18.65 -21.54 1.32
CA LYS A 195 -19.35 -21.98 2.54
C LYS A 195 -20.79 -22.46 2.27
N SER A 196 -21.23 -22.49 1.02
CA SER A 196 -22.60 -22.90 0.70
C SER A 196 -22.78 -24.40 0.98
N PRO A 197 -23.97 -24.82 1.45
CA PRO A 197 -24.20 -26.21 1.84
C PRO A 197 -24.07 -27.18 0.65
N GLU A 198 -24.36 -26.72 -0.57
CA GLU A 198 -24.25 -27.51 -1.80
C GLU A 198 -22.80 -27.89 -2.08
N ILE A 199 -21.86 -26.95 -1.89
CA ILE A 199 -20.43 -27.19 -2.06
C ILE A 199 -19.90 -28.01 -0.88
N GLN A 200 -20.22 -27.61 0.35
CA GLN A 200 -19.72 -28.29 1.56
C GLN A 200 -20.15 -29.76 1.62
N ARG A 201 -21.36 -30.10 1.15
CA ARG A 201 -21.84 -31.49 1.08
C ARG A 201 -21.03 -32.37 0.11
N ALA A 202 -20.48 -31.78 -0.95
CA ALA A 202 -19.68 -32.50 -1.94
C ALA A 202 -18.18 -32.55 -1.60
N LEU A 203 -17.72 -31.72 -0.66
CA LEU A 203 -16.31 -31.65 -0.29
C LEU A 203 -15.89 -32.81 0.63
N ARG A 204 -14.65 -33.23 0.46
CA ARG A 204 -13.98 -34.18 1.37
C ARG A 204 -13.47 -33.44 2.60
N ALA A 205 -13.31 -34.16 3.71
CA ALA A 205 -12.70 -33.61 4.91
C ALA A 205 -11.29 -33.03 4.63
N PRO A 206 -10.97 -31.84 5.14
CA PRO A 206 -9.66 -31.22 4.94
C PRO A 206 -8.56 -32.08 5.58
N ARG A 207 -7.47 -32.28 4.83
CA ARG A 207 -6.29 -33.01 5.32
C ARG A 207 -5.28 -32.03 5.91
N GLU A 208 -5.37 -31.80 7.21
CA GLU A 208 -4.48 -30.85 7.93
C GLU A 208 -3.22 -31.51 8.52
N LYS A 209 -3.06 -32.83 8.34
CA LYS A 209 -1.91 -33.56 8.89
C LYS A 209 -0.63 -33.14 8.18
N ILE A 210 0.22 -32.40 8.89
CA ILE A 210 1.59 -32.12 8.49
C ILE A 210 2.47 -33.27 8.97
N HIS A 211 3.06 -34.01 8.02
CA HIS A 211 4.03 -35.04 8.35
C HIS A 211 5.39 -34.38 8.66
N HIS A 212 5.67 -34.18 9.94
CA HIS A 212 7.02 -33.84 10.36
C HIS A 212 7.93 -35.06 10.16
N ARG A 213 8.90 -34.93 9.25
CA ARG A 213 10.01 -35.89 9.21
C ARG A 213 10.82 -35.72 10.49
N LEU A 214 10.71 -36.67 11.41
CA LEU A 214 11.61 -36.77 12.54
C LEU A 214 13.02 -37.01 12.00
N ASN A 215 13.95 -36.10 12.26
CA ASN A 215 15.37 -36.40 12.11
C ASN A 215 15.81 -37.13 13.39
N PRO A 216 16.03 -38.46 13.36
CA PRO A 216 16.42 -39.22 14.56
C PRO A 216 17.75 -38.71 15.16
N TYR A 217 18.61 -38.09 14.34
CA TYR A 217 19.87 -37.49 14.77
C TYR A 217 19.71 -36.14 15.49
N ALA A 218 18.52 -35.51 15.45
CA ALA A 218 18.29 -34.24 16.14
C ALA A 218 18.39 -34.36 17.67
N LYS A 219 18.03 -35.52 18.24
CA LYS A 219 18.16 -35.80 19.67
C LYS A 219 19.64 -35.87 20.07
N THR A 220 20.45 -36.55 19.26
CA THR A 220 21.91 -36.66 19.43
C THR A 220 22.59 -35.31 19.28
N MET A 221 22.21 -34.53 18.27
CA MET A 221 22.70 -33.17 18.05
C MET A 221 22.40 -32.25 19.24
N ARG A 222 21.18 -32.26 19.78
CA ARG A 222 20.83 -31.46 20.98
C ARG A 222 21.62 -31.90 22.20
N ARG A 223 21.74 -33.21 22.45
CA ARG A 223 22.53 -33.74 23.57
C ARG A 223 23.99 -33.30 23.48
N ASN A 224 24.60 -33.40 22.30
CA ASN A 224 25.99 -32.97 22.08
C ASN A 224 26.15 -31.45 22.28
N ALA A 225 25.18 -30.65 21.84
CA ALA A 225 25.19 -29.21 22.06
C ALA A 225 25.11 -28.84 23.55
N ILE A 226 24.25 -29.51 24.33
CA ILE A 226 24.11 -29.28 25.77
C ILE A 226 25.41 -29.64 26.51
N LEU A 227 26.00 -30.81 26.20
CA LEU A 227 27.26 -31.23 26.81
C LEU A 227 28.41 -30.29 26.48
N LEU A 228 28.48 -29.81 25.23
CA LEU A 228 29.47 -28.83 24.81
C LEU A 228 29.29 -27.49 25.54
N GLN A 229 28.05 -27.02 25.70
CA GLN A 229 27.74 -25.80 26.44
C GLN A 229 28.13 -25.91 27.92
N ALA A 230 27.77 -27.01 28.58
CA ALA A 230 28.13 -27.26 29.98
C ALA A 230 29.66 -27.34 30.16
N LYS A 231 30.37 -28.03 29.25
CA LYS A 231 31.83 -28.10 29.26
C LYS A 231 32.47 -26.72 29.08
N ASN A 232 31.98 -25.94 28.12
CA ASN A 232 32.47 -24.58 27.88
C ASN A 232 32.18 -23.64 29.06
N HIS A 233 31.04 -23.80 29.72
CA HIS A 233 30.68 -23.06 30.92
C HIS A 233 31.63 -23.40 32.09
N LYS A 234 31.88 -24.70 32.34
CA LYS A 234 32.81 -25.14 33.37
C LYS A 234 34.22 -24.61 33.12
N ILE A 235 34.75 -24.76 31.90
CA ILE A 235 36.06 -24.20 31.52
C ILE A 235 36.13 -22.69 31.75
N ARG A 236 35.04 -21.96 31.47
CA ARG A 236 34.99 -20.51 31.71
C ARG A 236 35.03 -20.18 33.20
N MET A 237 34.29 -20.93 34.02
CA MET A 237 34.29 -20.75 35.48
C MET A 237 35.65 -21.11 36.10
N ASP A 238 36.25 -22.23 35.70
CA ASP A 238 37.58 -22.64 36.19
C ASP A 238 38.66 -21.60 35.80
N ARG A 239 38.62 -21.07 34.56
CA ARG A 239 39.51 -19.99 34.14
C ARG A 239 39.27 -18.69 34.92
N ALA A 240 38.01 -18.37 35.23
CA ALA A 240 37.68 -17.20 36.03
C ALA A 240 38.17 -17.36 37.48
N ALA A 241 38.01 -18.54 38.07
CA ALA A 241 38.51 -18.87 39.41
C ALA A 241 40.04 -18.79 39.46
N ALA A 242 40.75 -19.44 38.53
CA ALA A 242 42.22 -19.37 38.45
C ALA A 242 42.74 -17.93 38.22
N ALA A 243 42.01 -17.11 37.46
CA ALA A 243 42.36 -15.70 37.27
C ALA A 243 42.07 -14.83 38.52
N LEU A 244 41.15 -15.24 39.39
CA LEU A 244 40.93 -14.60 40.69
C LEU A 244 42.00 -15.01 41.69
N GLU A 245 42.37 -16.29 41.76
CA GLU A 245 43.46 -16.78 42.60
C GLU A 245 44.81 -16.16 42.22
N ALA A 246 45.14 -16.09 40.92
CA ALA A 246 46.36 -15.42 40.47
C ALA A 246 46.40 -13.92 40.82
N LYS A 247 45.23 -13.25 40.92
CA LYS A 247 45.13 -11.84 41.34
C LYS A 247 45.18 -11.66 42.85
N SER A 248 44.80 -12.66 43.65
CA SER A 248 45.03 -12.65 45.09
C SER A 248 46.49 -12.93 45.43
N ASP A 249 47.15 -13.79 44.66
CA ASP A 249 48.57 -14.13 44.86
C ASP A 249 49.52 -13.01 44.41
N GLU A 250 49.14 -12.17 43.43
CA GLU A 250 49.91 -10.96 43.06
C GLU A 250 49.75 -9.79 44.06
N LYS A 251 48.86 -9.88 45.06
CA LYS A 251 48.78 -8.90 46.16
C LYS A 251 49.66 -9.33 47.33
N GLY A 252 50.96 -9.42 47.08
CA GLY A 252 51.94 -9.73 48.11
C GLY A 252 53.38 -9.80 47.62
N LEU A 253 53.92 -8.71 47.04
CA LEU A 253 55.27 -8.12 47.27
C LEU A 253 55.79 -7.31 46.06
N PRO A 254 56.45 -6.15 46.30
CA PRO A 254 56.99 -5.29 45.26
C PRO A 254 58.43 -5.66 44.85
N GLY A 255 58.70 -5.57 43.55
CA GLY A 255 60.00 -5.16 42.99
C GLY A 255 61.10 -6.22 42.81
N LYS A 256 61.29 -6.67 41.55
CA LYS A 256 62.58 -6.76 40.81
C LYS A 256 62.34 -7.40 39.42
N THR A 257 62.66 -6.68 38.34
CA THR A 257 62.93 -7.27 37.01
C THR A 257 64.39 -7.77 37.00
N PRO A 258 64.71 -8.93 36.36
CA PRO A 258 65.16 -8.87 34.97
C PRO A 258 64.89 -10.12 34.07
N VAL A 259 64.76 -9.83 32.77
CA VAL A 259 65.42 -10.48 31.60
C VAL A 259 65.09 -11.93 31.18
N VAL A 260 64.44 -12.00 30.01
CA VAL A 260 64.71 -12.85 28.82
C VAL A 260 64.96 -14.36 29.01
N GLY A 261 64.04 -15.16 28.47
CA GLY A 261 64.24 -16.59 28.20
C GLY A 261 63.29 -17.12 27.13
N LYS A 262 63.55 -16.80 25.85
CA LYS A 262 63.04 -17.57 24.70
C LYS A 262 63.51 -19.03 24.81
N LYS A 263 62.60 -19.99 24.59
CA LYS A 263 62.75 -21.29 23.89
C LYS A 263 61.57 -22.18 24.30
N GLY A 264 60.85 -22.89 23.45
CA GLY A 264 60.99 -23.08 22.02
C GLY A 264 59.85 -23.98 21.54
N LYS A 265 59.24 -23.57 20.44
CA LYS A 265 58.91 -24.40 19.28
C LYS A 265 59.14 -25.91 19.47
N LYS A 266 58.08 -26.72 19.39
CA LYS A 266 58.09 -27.88 18.50
C LYS A 266 56.97 -27.76 17.49
N ALA A 267 57.39 -27.56 16.26
CA ALA A 267 56.60 -27.65 15.06
C ALA A 267 56.51 -29.13 14.66
N VAL A 268 55.31 -29.60 14.33
CA VAL A 268 55.00 -30.54 13.24
C VAL A 268 53.55 -30.17 12.87
N GLY A 269 53.15 -29.79 11.66
CA GLY A 269 53.68 -30.09 10.34
C GLY A 269 52.54 -30.69 9.52
N ILE A 270 51.80 -29.82 8.81
CA ILE A 270 51.16 -30.06 7.50
C ILE A 270 50.02 -31.12 7.49
N LYS A 271 48.76 -30.79 7.17
CA LYS A 271 48.27 -30.60 5.79
C LYS A 271 47.04 -29.69 5.73
N LYS A 272 47.21 -28.54 5.07
CA LYS A 272 46.14 -27.85 4.33
C LYS A 272 45.74 -28.74 3.15
N GLN A 273 44.47 -29.13 3.05
CA GLN A 273 43.86 -29.46 1.76
C GLN A 273 42.54 -28.69 1.59
N LYS A 274 42.63 -27.74 0.65
CA LYS A 274 41.65 -27.21 -0.30
C LYS A 274 40.14 -27.18 0.07
N LYS A 275 39.62 -25.96 0.16
CA LYS A 275 38.22 -25.61 -0.16
C LYS A 275 37.91 -25.95 -1.63
N PRO A 276 36.63 -26.21 -1.95
CA PRO A 276 35.97 -25.58 -3.08
C PRO A 276 35.08 -24.44 -2.58
N LEU A 277 35.29 -23.26 -3.16
CA LEU A 277 34.34 -22.16 -3.17
C LEU A 277 33.21 -22.48 -4.17
N VAL A 278 32.13 -21.68 -4.08
CA VAL A 278 30.87 -21.69 -4.84
C VAL A 278 29.77 -22.43 -4.06
N GLY A 279 28.75 -21.79 -3.51
CA GLY A 279 28.29 -20.42 -3.59
C GLY A 279 26.77 -20.43 -3.41
N LYS A 280 26.24 -19.66 -2.45
CA LYS A 280 24.98 -18.91 -2.55
C LYS A 280 24.65 -18.21 -1.23
N LYS A 281 24.79 -16.89 -1.30
CA LYS A 281 24.19 -15.80 -0.50
C LYS A 281 23.18 -16.24 0.57
N ALA A 282 23.53 -16.08 1.84
CA ALA A 282 22.57 -15.95 2.93
C ALA A 282 22.00 -14.52 2.91
N ALA A 283 20.69 -14.41 2.69
CA ALA A 283 19.94 -13.19 2.87
C ALA A 283 19.85 -12.84 4.36
N VAL A 284 20.35 -11.65 4.68
CA VAL A 284 20.14 -10.98 5.97
C VAL A 284 18.64 -10.69 6.11
N THR A 285 17.96 -11.36 7.05
CA THR A 285 16.65 -10.92 7.54
C THR A 285 16.83 -10.44 8.98
N LYS A 286 16.69 -9.12 9.13
CA LYS A 286 16.56 -8.41 10.41
C LYS A 286 15.30 -8.93 11.13
N LYS A 287 15.43 -9.30 12.40
CA LYS A 287 14.31 -9.41 13.34
C LYS A 287 13.69 -8.01 13.53
N PRO A 288 12.35 -7.84 13.43
CA PRO A 288 11.71 -6.64 13.93
C PRO A 288 11.56 -6.70 15.45
N ALA A 289 11.69 -5.53 16.07
CA ALA A 289 11.51 -5.28 17.50
C ALA A 289 10.05 -5.50 17.91
N VAL A 290 9.87 -6.03 19.11
CA VAL A 290 8.58 -6.16 19.79
C VAL A 290 8.18 -4.77 20.30
N GLU A 291 7.09 -4.22 19.74
CA GLU A 291 6.41 -3.05 20.28
C GLU A 291 5.54 -3.48 21.48
N LYS A 292 5.59 -2.66 22.54
CA LYS A 292 4.81 -2.79 23.77
C LYS A 292 3.36 -2.41 23.50
N GLU A 293 2.42 -3.27 23.90
CA GLU A 293 1.00 -2.92 24.03
C GLU A 293 0.80 -1.94 25.21
N PRO A 294 -0.07 -0.91 25.07
CA PRO A 294 -0.50 -0.11 26.21
C PRO A 294 -1.70 -0.76 26.90
N ALA A 295 -1.63 -0.78 28.24
CA ALA A 295 -2.62 -1.30 29.17
C ALA A 295 -4.02 -0.66 28.99
N GLU A 296 -5.04 -1.51 28.99
CA GLU A 296 -6.44 -1.14 29.16
C GLU A 296 -6.66 -0.52 30.55
N LYS A 297 -7.39 0.60 30.60
CA LYS A 297 -7.90 1.21 31.82
C LYS A 297 -9.28 0.62 32.11
N GLU A 298 -9.47 0.10 33.32
CA GLU A 298 -10.76 -0.32 33.85
C GLU A 298 -11.75 0.85 33.94
N PRO A 299 -13.05 0.64 33.66
CA PRO A 299 -14.09 1.62 33.97
C PRO A 299 -14.57 1.49 35.42
N THR A 300 -14.64 2.65 36.06
CA THR A 300 -15.25 2.95 37.36
C THR A 300 -16.68 2.41 37.47
N THR A 301 -16.95 1.69 38.56
CA THR A 301 -18.30 1.35 39.02
C THR A 301 -18.73 2.36 40.10
N GLU A 302 -19.66 3.24 39.74
CA GLU A 302 -20.52 3.95 40.68
C GLU A 302 -21.94 3.42 40.48
N GLU A 303 -22.51 2.72 41.49
CA GLU A 303 -23.89 2.90 41.95
C GLU A 303 -24.23 1.98 43.16
N LYS A 304 -24.52 2.64 44.29
CA LYS A 304 -25.61 2.42 45.26
C LYS A 304 -25.93 1.01 45.82
N LYS A 305 -25.75 0.90 47.15
CA LYS A 305 -26.61 0.31 48.23
C LYS A 305 -25.68 0.05 49.44
N ALA A 306 -26.01 0.22 50.73
CA ALA A 306 -27.20 0.56 51.49
C ALA A 306 -26.78 0.93 52.93
N ALA A 307 -27.69 1.61 53.66
CA ALA A 307 -27.96 1.52 55.11
C ALA A 307 -26.81 1.57 56.14
N ALA A 308 -26.71 2.68 56.86
CA ALA A 308 -26.96 2.83 58.31
C ALA A 308 -26.66 4.27 58.73
#